data_AF-A0A1T5FYZ8-F1
#
_entry.id   AF-A0A1T5FYZ8-F1
#
_cell.length_a   1.000
_cell.length_b   1.000
_cell.length_c   1.000
_cell.angle_alpha   90.00
_cell.angle_beta   90.00
_cell.angle_gamma   90.00
#
_symmetry.space_group_name_H-M   'P 1'
#
loop_
_entity.id
_entity.type
_entity.pdbx_description
1 polymer ?
#
loop_
_entity_poly.entity_id
_entity_poly.type
_entity_poly.pdbx_seq_one_letter_code
_entity_poly.pdbx_strand_id
1 'polypeptide(L)'
;MVPRMAARSGAALLLALVPAGARAVPLDGYVRRLEYAAVVGDLNARLLATPSATRTLEGWCRAHRLADRPAIVADRIAGTDKPISAEQRARLGIGPDEPVRYRHVRLRCGNRVLSEADNWYVPSRLTAEMNAQLDGGDMPFGTVVAPLGIARRTVSAEQLWRPLAEGWEMFRDVEAADRSVPPVPAELIRHRAIVVDRTGQPIAEVAETYGAALLDFMGAR
;
A
#
# COMPACT_ATOMS: atom_id res chain seq x y z
N MET A 1 1.98 -97.06 12.49
CA MET A 1 0.73 -96.45 11.98
C MET A 1 0.94 -94.95 11.88
N VAL A 2 0.82 -94.39 10.67
CA VAL A 2 0.88 -92.94 10.31
C VAL A 2 -0.55 -92.35 10.48
N PRO A 3 -0.86 -91.02 10.57
CA PRO A 3 -0.09 -89.75 10.68
C PRO A 3 -0.55 -88.87 11.91
N ARG A 4 -0.01 -87.67 12.22
CA ARG A 4 -0.43 -86.37 11.65
C ARG A 4 0.31 -85.17 12.27
N MET A 5 0.78 -84.32 11.36
CA MET A 5 0.81 -82.84 11.35
C MET A 5 1.43 -82.03 12.50
N ALA A 6 2.42 -81.25 12.07
CA ALA A 6 3.06 -80.15 12.77
C ALA A 6 2.14 -78.92 12.93
N ALA A 7 2.43 -78.10 13.95
CA ALA A 7 2.20 -76.66 13.90
C ALA A 7 3.36 -75.97 14.63
N ARG A 8 4.25 -75.35 13.86
CA ARG A 8 5.36 -74.53 14.35
C ARG A 8 4.81 -73.22 14.92
N SER A 9 5.22 -72.88 16.13
CA SER A 9 4.98 -71.57 16.76
C SER A 9 5.62 -70.47 15.92
N GLY A 10 4.81 -69.72 15.17
CA GLY A 10 5.22 -68.46 14.55
C GLY A 10 4.83 -67.31 15.45
N ALA A 11 5.78 -66.76 16.22
CA ALA A 11 5.60 -65.47 16.86
C ALA A 11 5.59 -64.40 15.77
N ALA A 12 4.40 -63.93 15.38
CA ALA A 12 4.25 -62.82 14.45
C ALA A 12 4.72 -61.54 15.13
N LEU A 13 5.92 -61.07 14.78
CA LEU A 13 6.42 -59.76 15.15
C LEU A 13 5.59 -58.71 14.38
N LEU A 14 4.54 -58.20 15.02
CA LEU A 14 3.80 -57.04 14.54
C LEU A 14 4.73 -55.81 14.60
N LEU A 15 5.42 -55.52 13.49
CA LEU A 15 6.00 -54.20 13.28
C LEU A 15 4.85 -53.20 13.21
N ALA A 16 4.62 -52.51 14.32
CA ALA A 16 3.82 -51.30 14.31
C ALA A 16 4.51 -50.30 13.37
N LEU A 17 3.95 -50.09 12.17
CA LEU A 17 4.25 -48.90 11.39
C LEU A 17 3.78 -47.70 12.21
N VAL A 18 4.71 -47.11 12.95
CA VAL A 18 4.51 -45.76 13.48
C VAL A 18 4.30 -44.88 12.25
N PRO A 19 3.15 -44.21 12.09
CA PRO A 19 3.01 -43.25 11.00
C PRO A 19 4.14 -42.25 11.21
N ALA A 20 5.06 -42.16 10.24
CA ALA A 20 6.08 -41.14 10.22
C ALA A 20 5.32 -39.82 10.41
N GLY A 21 5.49 -39.20 11.58
CA GLY A 21 4.73 -38.02 11.95
C GLY A 21 4.82 -37.04 10.79
N ALA A 22 3.66 -36.68 10.22
CA ALA A 22 3.57 -35.57 9.29
C ALA A 22 4.21 -34.39 10.03
N ARG A 23 5.46 -34.09 9.69
CA ARG A 23 6.11 -32.87 10.18
C ARG A 23 5.23 -31.77 9.66
N ALA A 24 4.53 -31.07 10.55
CA ALA A 24 3.78 -29.88 10.20
C ALA A 24 4.73 -29.01 9.37
N VAL A 25 4.39 -28.84 8.09
CA VAL A 25 5.14 -27.96 7.19
C VAL A 25 5.06 -26.57 7.84
N PRO A 26 6.16 -25.81 7.94
CA PRO A 26 6.11 -24.49 8.56
C PRO A 26 5.10 -23.62 7.80
N LEU A 27 3.93 -23.42 8.40
CA LEU A 27 2.87 -22.54 7.89
C LEU A 27 3.32 -21.07 7.90
N ASP A 28 4.47 -20.79 8.51
CA ASP A 28 5.03 -19.47 8.74
C ASP A 28 5.07 -18.63 7.47
N GLY A 29 5.50 -19.18 6.32
CA GLY A 29 5.55 -18.46 5.05
C GLY A 29 4.17 -18.05 4.53
N TYR A 30 3.21 -18.98 4.59
CA TYR A 30 1.83 -18.72 4.18
C TYR A 30 1.14 -17.71 5.10
N VAL A 31 1.26 -17.89 6.41
CA VAL A 31 0.72 -16.97 7.42
C VAL A 31 1.32 -15.58 7.22
N ARG A 32 2.64 -15.47 7.00
CA ARG A 32 3.30 -14.19 6.74
C ARG A 32 2.75 -13.49 5.49
N ARG A 33 2.49 -14.24 4.41
CA ARG A 33 1.87 -13.68 3.18
C ARG A 33 0.45 -13.21 3.41
N LEU A 34 -0.34 -13.95 4.20
CA LEU A 34 -1.68 -13.53 4.62
C LEU A 34 -1.63 -12.25 5.45
N GLU A 35 -0.70 -12.13 6.40
CA GLU A 35 -0.50 -10.91 7.19
C GLU A 35 -0.16 -9.72 6.28
N TYR A 36 0.78 -9.87 5.35
CA TYR A 36 1.11 -8.81 4.40
C TYR A 36 -0.08 -8.45 3.51
N ALA A 37 -0.83 -9.44 3.01
CA ALA A 37 -2.01 -9.18 2.20
C ALA A 37 -3.06 -8.37 2.97
N ALA A 38 -3.32 -8.75 4.22
CA ALA A 38 -4.27 -8.06 5.08
C ALA A 38 -3.83 -6.63 5.38
N VAL A 39 -2.55 -6.42 5.70
CA VAL A 39 -2.00 -5.08 5.99
C VAL A 39 -2.03 -4.17 4.77
N VAL A 40 -1.59 -4.65 3.59
CA VAL A 40 -1.63 -3.88 2.35
C VAL A 40 -3.08 -3.57 1.96
N GLY A 41 -4.00 -4.53 2.15
CA GLY A 41 -5.43 -4.34 1.92
C GLY A 41 -6.04 -3.27 2.82
N ASP A 42 -5.77 -3.31 4.13
CA ASP A 42 -6.25 -2.30 5.09
C ASP A 42 -5.71 -0.90 4.76
N LEU A 43 -4.42 -0.79 4.47
CA LEU A 43 -3.80 0.45 4.01
C LEU A 43 -4.51 1.00 2.75
N ASN A 44 -4.68 0.17 1.72
CA ASN A 44 -5.32 0.57 0.47
C ASN A 44 -6.76 1.05 0.70
N ALA A 45 -7.52 0.31 1.51
CA ALA A 45 -8.90 0.67 1.86
C ALA A 45 -8.97 2.04 2.59
N ARG A 46 -8.07 2.30 3.54
CA ARG A 46 -8.02 3.58 4.26
C ARG A 46 -7.63 4.74 3.35
N LEU A 47 -6.68 4.52 2.45
CA LEU A 47 -6.31 5.52 1.46
C LEU A 47 -7.52 5.86 0.58
N LEU A 48 -8.27 4.87 0.09
CA LEU A 48 -9.46 5.10 -0.73
C LEU A 48 -10.62 5.77 0.03
N ALA A 49 -10.77 5.47 1.33
CA ALA A 49 -11.88 5.97 2.14
C ALA A 49 -11.71 7.42 2.64
N THR A 50 -10.54 8.03 2.46
CA THR A 50 -10.21 9.32 3.06
C THR A 50 -9.99 10.44 2.03
N PRO A 51 -10.45 11.68 2.30
CA PRO A 51 -10.19 12.82 1.43
C PRO A 51 -8.73 13.25 1.35
N SER A 52 -7.91 12.88 2.33
CA SER A 52 -6.51 13.31 2.44
C SER A 52 -5.62 12.11 2.74
N ALA A 53 -4.80 11.72 1.76
CA ALA A 53 -3.78 10.69 1.94
C ALA A 53 -2.83 11.05 3.08
N THR A 54 -2.43 12.31 3.20
CA THR A 54 -1.55 12.80 4.27
C THR A 54 -2.08 12.46 5.67
N ARG A 55 -3.38 12.68 5.93
CA ARG A 55 -3.96 12.31 7.24
C ARG A 55 -3.94 10.81 7.48
N THR A 56 -4.17 10.01 6.45
CA THR A 56 -4.10 8.55 6.52
C THR A 56 -2.68 8.08 6.81
N LEU A 57 -1.67 8.64 6.14
CA LEU A 57 -0.26 8.31 6.37
C LEU A 57 0.20 8.72 7.78
N GLU A 58 -0.25 9.87 8.29
CA GLU A 58 0.07 10.28 9.65
C GLU A 58 -0.55 9.34 10.70
N GLY A 59 -1.82 8.99 10.51
CA GLY A 59 -2.52 8.00 11.34
C GLY A 59 -1.85 6.63 11.30
N TRP A 60 -1.42 6.19 10.11
CA TRP A 60 -0.68 4.95 9.93
C TRP A 60 0.66 4.97 10.66
N CYS A 61 1.44 6.05 10.47
CA CYS A 61 2.71 6.22 11.15
C CYS A 61 2.56 6.16 12.68
N ARG A 62 1.52 6.80 13.23
CA ARG A 62 1.19 6.78 14.65
C ARG A 62 0.81 5.38 15.13
N ALA A 63 -0.12 4.73 14.43
CA ALA A 63 -0.66 3.41 14.82
C ALA A 63 0.42 2.32 14.81
N HIS A 64 1.34 2.38 13.85
CA HIS A 64 2.39 1.38 13.65
C HIS A 64 3.76 1.79 14.22
N ARG A 65 3.82 2.92 14.94
CA ARG A 65 5.04 3.45 15.58
C ARG A 65 6.22 3.55 14.61
N LEU A 66 5.97 4.05 13.40
CA LEU A 66 7.00 4.20 12.37
C LEU A 66 7.98 5.35 12.66
N ALA A 67 7.70 6.19 13.66
CA ALA A 67 8.60 7.24 14.14
C ALA A 67 8.23 7.61 15.59
N ASP A 68 9.21 8.11 16.37
CA ASP A 68 8.97 8.63 17.73
C ASP A 68 8.00 9.82 17.72
N ARG A 69 8.12 10.67 16.70
CA ARG A 69 7.20 11.78 16.41
C ARG A 69 6.42 11.47 15.12
N PRO A 70 5.17 10.99 15.21
CA PRO A 70 4.39 10.58 14.04
C PRO A 70 3.74 11.80 13.36
N ALA A 71 4.57 12.57 12.66
CA ALA A 71 4.17 13.72 11.86
C ALA A 71 4.62 13.53 10.41
N ILE A 72 3.79 13.95 9.46
CA ILE A 72 4.11 13.88 8.02
C ILE A 72 4.72 15.21 7.56
N VAL A 73 5.90 15.12 6.95
CA VAL A 73 6.61 16.24 6.31
C VAL A 73 6.66 15.98 4.81
N ALA A 74 6.47 17.03 3.99
CA ALA A 74 6.59 16.95 2.54
C ALA A 74 7.93 17.52 2.06
N ASP A 75 8.85 16.65 1.69
CA ASP A 75 10.12 17.06 1.09
C ASP A 75 9.90 17.35 -0.40
N ARG A 76 10.07 18.61 -0.82
CA ARG A 76 10.00 18.96 -2.25
C ARG A 76 11.21 18.38 -2.98
N ILE A 77 10.95 17.64 -4.05
CA ILE A 77 12.00 17.16 -4.94
C ILE A 77 12.18 18.21 -6.04
N ALA A 78 13.39 18.75 -6.16
CA ALA A 78 13.77 19.59 -7.29
C ALA A 78 13.94 18.74 -8.56
N GLY A 79 13.48 19.25 -9.69
CA GLY A 79 13.58 18.57 -10.97
C GLY A 79 12.79 19.32 -12.04
N THR A 80 12.82 18.80 -13.26
CA THR A 80 12.02 19.34 -14.36
C THR A 80 10.54 19.10 -14.09
N ASP A 81 9.75 20.17 -14.22
CA ASP A 81 8.31 20.09 -14.09
C ASP A 81 7.72 19.14 -15.14
N LYS A 82 6.85 18.24 -14.71
CA LYS A 82 6.09 17.38 -15.65
C LYS A 82 4.93 18.21 -16.21
N PRO A 83 4.85 18.44 -17.53
CA PRO A 83 3.76 19.21 -18.11
C PRO A 83 2.43 18.49 -17.89
N ILE A 84 1.36 19.27 -17.75
CA ILE A 84 0.00 18.72 -17.68
C ILE A 84 -0.46 18.25 -19.06
N SER A 85 -1.04 17.05 -19.15
CA SER A 85 -1.57 16.51 -20.41
C SER A 85 -2.94 17.11 -20.77
N ALA A 86 -3.35 17.00 -22.04
CA ALA A 86 -4.68 17.42 -22.49
C ALA A 86 -5.81 16.69 -21.74
N GLU A 87 -5.62 15.40 -21.45
CA GLU A 87 -6.58 14.59 -20.69
C GLU A 87 -6.71 15.07 -19.24
N GLN A 88 -5.59 15.42 -18.61
CA GLN A 88 -5.58 16.02 -17.26
C GLN A 88 -6.27 17.38 -17.27
N ARG A 89 -6.02 18.22 -18.29
CA ARG A 89 -6.73 19.51 -18.46
C ARG A 89 -8.24 19.30 -18.56
N ALA A 90 -8.68 18.32 -19.35
CA ALA A 90 -10.10 17.98 -19.48
C ALA A 90 -10.71 17.53 -18.14
N ARG A 91 -10.02 16.67 -17.37
CA ARG A 91 -10.47 16.26 -16.03
C ARG A 91 -10.54 17.40 -15.03
N LEU A 92 -9.61 18.35 -15.12
CA LEU A 92 -9.63 19.57 -14.32
C LEU A 92 -10.64 20.60 -14.80
N GLY A 93 -11.23 20.42 -15.98
CA GLY A 93 -12.13 21.39 -16.59
C GLY A 93 -11.46 22.76 -16.76
N ILE A 94 -10.22 22.76 -17.27
CA ILE A 94 -9.45 23.98 -17.52
C ILE A 94 -9.21 24.20 -19.01
N GLY A 95 -9.09 25.47 -19.39
CA GLY A 95 -8.74 25.85 -20.76
C GLY A 95 -7.31 25.42 -21.16
N PRO A 96 -6.97 25.52 -22.46
CA PRO A 96 -5.63 25.18 -22.96
C PRO A 96 -4.53 26.05 -22.35
N ASP A 97 -4.83 27.34 -22.10
CA ASP A 97 -3.85 28.33 -21.61
C ASP A 97 -3.98 28.61 -20.10
N GLU A 98 -4.92 27.96 -19.41
CA GLU A 98 -5.09 28.16 -17.97
C GLU A 98 -3.83 27.64 -17.23
N PRO A 99 -3.20 28.46 -16.37
CA PRO A 99 -1.99 28.07 -15.67
C PRO A 99 -2.19 26.85 -14.79
N VAL A 100 -1.18 25.98 -14.76
CA VAL A 100 -1.09 24.85 -13.85
C VAL A 100 0.31 24.85 -13.24
N ARG A 101 0.38 24.66 -11.93
CA ARG A 101 1.64 24.48 -11.22
C ARG A 101 1.87 23.01 -10.91
N TYR A 102 3.12 22.58 -11.09
CA TYR A 102 3.55 21.24 -10.76
C TYR A 102 4.36 21.25 -9.45
N ARG A 103 4.12 20.24 -8.61
CA ARG A 103 4.87 20.04 -7.37
C ARG A 103 5.11 18.55 -7.15
N HIS A 104 6.37 18.14 -7.15
CA HIS A 104 6.82 16.79 -6.82
C HIS A 104 7.32 16.72 -5.38
N VAL A 105 6.83 15.76 -4.59
CA VAL A 105 7.15 15.64 -3.16
C VAL A 105 7.33 14.21 -2.71
N ARG A 106 8.12 14.02 -1.67
CA ARG A 106 8.11 12.83 -0.82
C ARG A 106 7.38 13.14 0.48
N LEU A 107 6.50 12.26 0.92
CA LEU A 107 5.91 12.35 2.26
C LEU A 107 6.69 11.43 3.21
N ARG A 108 7.25 12.02 4.25
CA ARG A 108 8.13 11.34 5.21
C ARG A 108 7.49 11.30 6.58
N CYS A 109 7.67 10.18 7.30
CA CYS A 109 7.40 10.11 8.74
C CYS A 109 8.66 9.65 9.48
N GLY A 110 9.18 10.48 10.39
CA GLY A 110 10.52 10.28 10.91
C GLY A 110 11.51 10.15 9.75
N ASN A 111 12.35 9.11 9.73
CA ASN A 111 13.31 8.90 8.64
C ASN A 111 12.81 8.15 7.40
N ARG A 112 11.51 7.80 7.38
CA ARG A 112 10.94 6.89 6.37
C ARG A 112 10.16 7.67 5.31
N VAL A 113 10.53 7.50 4.05
CA VAL A 113 9.72 7.98 2.92
C VAL A 113 8.56 7.00 2.74
N LEU A 114 7.35 7.45 3.04
CA LEU A 114 6.15 6.62 2.97
C LEU A 114 5.50 6.67 1.60
N SER A 115 5.59 7.80 0.91
CA SER A 115 5.03 7.96 -0.44
C SER A 115 5.76 9.03 -1.23
N GLU A 116 5.65 8.97 -2.55
CA GLU A 116 5.99 10.05 -3.47
C GLU A 116 4.72 10.52 -4.19
N ALA A 117 4.61 11.82 -4.47
CA ALA A 117 3.45 12.36 -5.15
C ALA A 117 3.82 13.44 -6.16
N ASP A 118 3.13 13.38 -7.30
CA ASP A 118 3.08 14.45 -8.30
C ASP A 118 1.75 15.20 -8.14
N ASN A 119 1.81 16.52 -7.95
CA ASN A 119 0.64 17.38 -7.84
C ASN A 119 0.61 18.36 -9.01
N TRP A 120 -0.48 18.33 -9.79
CA TRP A 120 -0.80 19.35 -10.80
C TRP A 120 -1.99 20.15 -10.31
N TYR A 121 -1.79 21.39 -9.88
CA TYR A 121 -2.84 22.21 -9.28
C TYR A 121 -3.06 23.53 -10.02
N VAL A 122 -4.29 24.02 -9.96
CA VAL A 122 -4.73 25.23 -10.67
C VAL A 122 -4.63 26.43 -9.71
N PRO A 123 -3.57 27.26 -9.78
CA PRO A 123 -3.29 28.27 -8.75
C PRO A 123 -4.37 29.34 -8.63
N SER A 124 -5.14 29.62 -9.69
CA SER A 124 -6.27 30.56 -9.67
C SER A 124 -7.44 30.09 -8.79
N ARG A 125 -7.48 28.79 -8.43
CA ARG A 125 -8.50 28.18 -7.57
C ARG A 125 -8.08 28.11 -6.10
N LEU A 126 -6.88 28.60 -5.78
CA LEU A 126 -6.31 28.65 -4.43
C LEU A 126 -6.15 30.11 -4.00
N THR A 127 -6.09 30.35 -2.69
CA THR A 127 -5.76 31.69 -2.18
C THR A 127 -4.28 32.02 -2.41
N ALA A 128 -3.93 33.30 -2.42
CA ALA A 128 -2.53 33.73 -2.53
C ALA A 128 -1.65 33.14 -1.42
N GLU A 129 -2.18 33.05 -0.20
CA GLU A 129 -1.50 32.43 0.95
C GLU A 129 -1.23 30.94 0.73
N MET A 130 -2.23 30.19 0.25
CA MET A 130 -2.07 28.77 -0.06
C MET A 130 -1.00 28.56 -1.14
N ASN A 131 -1.02 29.37 -2.21
CA ASN A 131 -0.02 29.33 -3.26
C ASN A 131 1.39 29.60 -2.70
N ALA A 132 1.55 30.61 -1.85
CA ALA A 132 2.83 30.93 -1.21
C ALA A 132 3.36 29.79 -0.31
N GLN A 133 2.48 29.16 0.47
CA GLN A 133 2.84 27.99 1.29
C GLN A 133 3.31 26.81 0.44
N LEU A 134 2.70 26.57 -0.72
CA LEU A 134 3.06 25.47 -1.63
C LEU A 134 4.36 25.73 -2.41
N ASP A 135 4.70 26.99 -2.66
CA ASP A 135 5.89 27.36 -3.44
C ASP A 135 7.19 27.14 -2.63
N GLY A 136 7.19 27.46 -1.34
CA GLY A 136 8.39 27.42 -0.50
C GLY A 136 8.35 26.44 0.68
N GLY A 137 7.21 25.84 0.99
CA GLY A 137 7.00 25.07 2.22
C GLY A 137 7.17 23.55 2.09
N ASP A 138 7.43 22.95 3.25
CA ASP A 138 7.44 21.52 3.51
C ASP A 138 6.06 20.97 3.91
N MET A 139 5.03 21.82 3.82
CA MET A 139 3.66 21.45 4.15
C MET A 139 3.06 20.56 3.05
N PRO A 140 2.43 19.42 3.41
CA PRO A 140 1.74 18.57 2.44
C PRO A 140 0.60 19.30 1.74
N PHE A 141 0.40 19.04 0.44
CA PHE A 141 -0.62 19.71 -0.36
C PHE A 141 -2.01 19.63 0.29
N GLY A 142 -2.44 18.42 0.65
CA GLY A 142 -3.75 18.19 1.28
C GLY A 142 -3.93 18.90 2.62
N THR A 143 -2.86 19.25 3.33
CA THR A 143 -2.92 20.07 4.56
C THR A 143 -3.18 21.53 4.22
N VAL A 144 -2.46 22.08 3.25
CA VAL A 144 -2.61 23.48 2.81
C VAL A 144 -4.02 23.74 2.28
N VAL A 145 -4.56 22.84 1.46
CA VAL A 145 -5.90 23.00 0.87
C VAL A 145 -7.05 22.50 1.74
N ALA A 146 -6.78 21.91 2.91
CA ALA A 146 -7.80 21.38 3.81
C ALA A 146 -8.95 22.37 4.14
N PRO A 147 -8.68 23.68 4.36
CA PRO A 147 -9.73 24.66 4.63
C PRO A 147 -10.77 24.83 3.50
N LEU A 148 -10.45 24.39 2.27
CA LEU A 148 -11.39 24.42 1.14
C LEU A 148 -12.52 23.37 1.28
N GLY A 149 -12.42 22.46 2.26
CA GLY A 149 -13.38 21.37 2.45
C GLY A 149 -13.21 20.29 1.39
N ILE A 150 -11.96 19.87 1.17
CA ILE A 150 -11.61 19.01 0.04
C ILE A 150 -12.25 17.62 0.09
N ALA A 151 -12.54 17.09 -1.09
CA ALA A 151 -12.84 15.69 -1.33
C ALA A 151 -11.95 15.15 -2.46
N ARG A 152 -11.92 13.82 -2.58
CA ARG A 152 -11.08 13.14 -3.56
C ARG A 152 -11.91 12.22 -4.44
N ARG A 153 -11.80 12.39 -5.75
CA ARG A 153 -12.41 11.52 -6.77
C ARG A 153 -11.33 10.65 -7.37
N THR A 154 -11.36 9.36 -7.07
CA THR A 154 -10.38 8.39 -7.59
C THR A 154 -10.53 8.25 -9.10
N VAL A 155 -9.41 8.39 -9.81
CA VAL A 155 -9.28 8.12 -11.25
C VAL A 155 -8.75 6.71 -11.47
N SER A 156 -7.73 6.31 -10.72
CA SER A 156 -7.23 4.93 -10.70
C SER A 156 -6.71 4.55 -9.32
N ALA A 157 -6.79 3.25 -9.02
CA ALA A 157 -6.24 2.67 -7.81
C ALA A 157 -5.64 1.30 -8.15
N GLU A 158 -4.32 1.21 -8.09
CA GLU A 158 -3.56 0.03 -8.48
C GLU A 158 -2.83 -0.51 -7.25
N GLN A 159 -3.04 -1.79 -6.96
CA GLN A 159 -2.21 -2.52 -5.99
C GLN A 159 -1.11 -3.24 -6.76
N LEU A 160 0.11 -2.68 -6.68
CA LEU A 160 1.28 -3.12 -7.42
C LEU A 160 1.91 -4.38 -6.83
N TRP A 161 1.76 -4.59 -5.53
CA TRP A 161 2.25 -5.79 -4.85
C TRP A 161 1.12 -6.62 -4.24
N ARG A 162 1.09 -7.90 -4.63
CA ARG A 162 0.13 -8.90 -4.13
C ARG A 162 0.93 -10.07 -3.59
N PRO A 163 1.04 -10.23 -2.26
CA PRO A 163 1.83 -11.30 -1.68
C PRO A 163 1.18 -12.68 -1.87
N LEU A 164 -0.13 -12.73 -2.16
CA LEU A 164 -0.88 -13.95 -2.44
C LEU A 164 -1.16 -14.08 -3.95
N ALA A 165 -1.09 -15.31 -4.46
CA ALA A 165 -1.47 -15.63 -5.83
C ALA A 165 -2.98 -15.43 -6.06
N GLU A 166 -3.39 -15.25 -7.31
CA GLU A 166 -4.80 -15.19 -7.67
C GLU A 166 -5.53 -16.51 -7.31
N GLY A 167 -6.73 -16.42 -6.76
CA GLY A 167 -7.54 -17.56 -6.35
C GLY A 167 -7.09 -18.24 -5.05
N TRP A 168 -6.14 -17.66 -4.30
CA TRP A 168 -5.64 -18.22 -3.03
C TRP A 168 -6.76 -18.57 -2.03
N GLU A 169 -7.87 -17.84 -2.08
CA GLU A 169 -9.03 -18.02 -1.21
C GLU A 169 -9.82 -19.30 -1.50
N MET A 170 -9.66 -19.87 -2.70
CA MET A 170 -10.40 -21.05 -3.16
C MET A 170 -9.62 -22.36 -2.94
N PHE A 171 -8.32 -22.30 -2.66
CA PHE A 171 -7.47 -23.49 -2.51
C PHE A 171 -7.00 -23.65 -1.07
N ARG A 172 -7.28 -24.81 -0.44
CA ARG A 172 -6.75 -25.20 0.88
C ARG A 172 -5.36 -25.83 0.81
N ASP A 173 -4.88 -26.22 -0.36
CA ASP A 173 -3.57 -26.85 -0.50
C ASP A 173 -2.45 -25.81 -0.43
N VAL A 174 -2.04 -25.55 0.80
CA VAL A 174 -0.93 -24.67 1.20
C VAL A 174 0.44 -25.24 0.78
N GLU A 175 0.50 -26.51 0.38
CA GLU A 175 1.77 -27.25 0.25
C GLU A 175 2.57 -26.98 -1.03
N ALA A 176 1.93 -26.54 -2.12
CA ALA A 176 2.61 -26.43 -3.42
C ALA A 176 3.07 -25.01 -3.78
N ALA A 177 2.51 -23.95 -3.17
CA ALA A 177 2.58 -22.61 -3.76
C ALA A 177 3.59 -21.62 -3.17
N ASP A 178 3.97 -21.66 -1.89
CA ASP A 178 4.96 -20.68 -1.40
C ASP A 178 5.40 -20.94 0.04
N ARG A 179 6.67 -21.28 0.24
CA ARG A 179 7.29 -21.32 1.57
C ARG A 179 7.88 -19.95 1.97
N SER A 180 7.99 -19.03 1.03
CA SER A 180 8.65 -17.73 1.20
C SER A 180 7.69 -16.58 0.98
N VAL A 181 7.94 -15.45 1.66
CA VAL A 181 7.30 -14.21 1.27
C VAL A 181 8.00 -13.69 0.02
N PRO A 182 7.28 -13.32 -1.06
CA PRO A 182 7.91 -12.67 -2.20
C PRO A 182 8.59 -11.37 -1.75
N PRO A 183 9.71 -10.97 -2.35
CA PRO A 183 10.41 -9.75 -1.97
C PRO A 183 9.45 -8.56 -2.03
N VAL A 184 9.46 -7.73 -0.98
CA VAL A 184 8.66 -6.51 -0.92
C VAL A 184 9.27 -5.49 -1.89
N PRO A 185 8.56 -5.06 -2.95
CA PRO A 185 9.07 -4.09 -3.91
C PRO A 185 9.06 -2.69 -3.29
N ALA A 186 9.77 -1.75 -3.92
CA ALA A 186 9.81 -0.36 -3.48
C ALA A 186 8.42 0.30 -3.48
N GLU A 187 7.56 -0.05 -4.45
CA GLU A 187 6.22 0.51 -4.63
C GLU A 187 5.14 -0.56 -4.37
N LEU A 188 4.17 -0.23 -3.52
CA LEU A 188 3.12 -1.16 -3.10
C LEU A 188 1.77 -0.84 -3.75
N ILE A 189 1.43 0.45 -3.79
CA ILE A 189 0.12 0.95 -4.22
C ILE A 189 0.35 2.23 -5.02
N ARG A 190 -0.41 2.43 -6.09
CA ARG A 190 -0.44 3.68 -6.85
C ARG A 190 -1.86 4.16 -7.03
N HIS A 191 -2.13 5.40 -6.63
CA HIS A 191 -3.43 6.04 -6.81
C HIS A 191 -3.28 7.26 -7.72
N ARG A 192 -4.32 7.53 -8.50
CA ARG A 192 -4.51 8.83 -9.18
C ARG A 192 -5.86 9.37 -8.79
N ALA A 193 -5.93 10.65 -8.49
CA ALA A 193 -7.20 11.26 -8.09
C ALA A 193 -7.29 12.74 -8.46
N ILE A 194 -8.53 13.20 -8.63
CA ILE A 194 -8.88 14.61 -8.69
C ILE A 194 -9.25 15.08 -7.29
N VAL A 195 -8.55 16.09 -6.80
CA VAL A 195 -8.93 16.82 -5.58
C VAL A 195 -9.92 17.90 -5.97
N VAL A 196 -11.07 17.90 -5.31
CA VAL A 196 -12.12 18.90 -5.49
C VAL A 196 -12.33 19.68 -4.20
N ASP A 197 -12.77 20.92 -4.30
CA ASP A 197 -13.21 21.69 -3.13
C ASP A 197 -14.64 21.30 -2.68
N ARG A 198 -15.16 21.99 -1.65
CA ARG A 198 -16.51 21.77 -1.12
C ARG A 198 -17.65 21.97 -2.14
N THR A 199 -17.41 22.71 -3.22
CA THR A 199 -18.38 22.95 -4.29
C THR A 199 -18.31 21.87 -5.38
N GLY A 200 -17.31 21.00 -5.31
CA GLY A 200 -17.06 19.97 -6.31
C GLY A 200 -16.20 20.45 -7.48
N GLN A 201 -15.64 21.67 -7.41
CA GLN A 201 -14.73 22.22 -8.40
C GLN A 201 -13.36 21.52 -8.30
N PRO A 202 -12.83 20.91 -9.38
CA PRO A 202 -11.47 20.39 -9.39
C PRO A 202 -10.45 21.47 -9.05
N ILE A 203 -9.52 21.21 -8.14
CA ILE A 203 -8.43 22.14 -7.81
C ILE A 203 -7.05 21.56 -8.13
N ALA A 204 -6.94 20.22 -8.14
CA ALA A 204 -5.71 19.53 -8.49
C ALA A 204 -5.98 18.12 -8.99
N GLU A 205 -5.04 17.60 -9.78
CA GLU A 205 -4.85 16.17 -10.00
C GLU A 205 -3.60 15.74 -9.26
N VAL A 206 -3.69 14.61 -8.56
CA VAL A 206 -2.57 14.01 -7.82
C VAL A 206 -2.30 12.60 -8.32
N ALA A 207 -1.03 12.25 -8.47
CA ALA A 207 -0.58 10.87 -8.67
C ALA A 207 0.33 10.50 -7.50
N GLU A 208 -0.07 9.47 -6.76
CA GLU A 208 0.53 9.11 -5.47
C GLU A 208 1.03 7.67 -5.56
N THR A 209 2.29 7.45 -5.17
CA THR A 209 2.91 6.13 -5.09
C THR A 209 3.32 5.86 -3.65
N TYR A 210 2.80 4.79 -3.07
CA TYR A 210 2.98 4.41 -1.67
C TYR A 210 4.00 3.28 -1.56
N GLY A 211 4.99 3.45 -0.68
CA GLY A 211 6.22 2.66 -0.69
C GLY A 211 6.34 1.61 0.41
N ALA A 212 7.35 0.75 0.26
CA ALA A 212 7.68 -0.37 1.16
C ALA A 212 7.78 0.03 2.65
N ALA A 213 8.26 1.25 2.93
CA ALA A 213 8.48 1.73 4.29
C ALA A 213 7.19 1.78 5.14
N LEU A 214 6.01 1.74 4.50
CA LEU A 214 4.72 1.59 5.18
C LEU A 214 4.56 0.23 5.87
N LEU A 215 5.38 -0.76 5.51
CA LEU A 215 5.39 -2.11 6.07
C LEU A 215 6.57 -2.36 7.04
N ASP A 216 7.43 -1.38 7.30
CA ASP A 216 8.65 -1.59 8.13
C ASP A 216 8.36 -2.19 9.51
N PHE A 217 7.20 -1.88 10.10
CA PHE A 217 6.79 -2.44 11.39
C PHE A 217 6.57 -3.96 11.36
N MET A 218 6.41 -4.54 10.17
CA MET A 218 6.25 -5.99 9.96
C MET A 218 7.59 -6.73 10.07
N GLY A 219 8.71 -6.06 9.76
CA GLY A 219 10.05 -6.64 9.86
C GLY A 219 10.64 -6.61 11.27
N ALA A 220 10.10 -5.77 12.16
CA ALA A 220 10.59 -5.58 13.53
C ALA A 220 10.02 -6.58 14.55
N ARG A 221 9.45 -7.70 14.10
CA ARG A 221 8.89 -8.77 14.95
C ARG A 221 9.83 -9.97 14.98
#